data_AF-A0A1G8NV55-F1
#
_entry.id   AF-A0A1G8NV55-F1
#
_cell.length_a   1.000
_cell.length_b   1.000
_cell.length_c   1.000
_cell.angle_alpha   90.00
_cell.angle_beta   90.00
_cell.angle_gamma   90.00
#
_symmetry.space_group_name_H-M   'P 1'
#
loop_
_entity.id
_entity.type
_entity.pdbx_description
1 polymer ?
#
loop_
_entity_poly.entity_id
_entity_poly.type
_entity_poly.pdbx_seq_one_letter_code
_entity_poly.pdbx_strand_id
1 'polypeptide(L)' 'MLTHFQFKTLKDNWISKKWKISFFHRGKYCAAIYTQDGTIDWQNEPVEDDVEQVEMQVHDLMLYHIYEDHNPTQM' A
#
# COMPACT_ATOMS: atom_id res chain seq x y z
N MET A 1 2.95 -9.58 10.98
CA MET A 1 1.61 -8.96 11.07
C MET A 1 1.78 -7.45 11.13
N LEU A 2 1.26 -6.76 10.13
CA LEU A 2 1.23 -5.30 10.07
C LEU A 2 0.26 -4.78 11.15
N THR A 3 0.68 -3.79 11.92
CA THR A 3 -0.17 -3.15 12.94
C THR A 3 -0.29 -1.66 12.68
N HIS A 4 -1.43 -1.07 13.07
CA HIS A 4 -1.72 0.35 12.82
C HIS A 4 -1.57 0.76 11.34
N PHE A 5 -1.99 -0.10 10.41
CA PHE A 5 -1.96 0.21 8.99
C PHE A 5 -2.87 1.40 8.69
N GLN A 6 -2.26 2.47 8.18
CA GLN A 6 -2.92 3.67 7.73
C GLN A 6 -2.49 3.93 6.29
N PHE A 7 -3.45 4.26 5.44
CA PHE A 7 -3.19 4.72 4.08
C PHE A 7 -3.86 6.08 3.88
N LYS A 8 -3.25 6.91 3.05
CA LYS A 8 -3.73 8.25 2.73
C LYS A 8 -3.54 8.51 1.24
N THR A 9 -4.61 8.84 0.55
CA THR A 9 -4.57 9.34 -0.83
C THR A 9 -3.79 10.66 -0.87
N LEU A 10 -2.61 10.67 -1.51
CA LEU A 10 -1.78 11.87 -1.63
C LEU A 10 -2.17 12.71 -2.85
N LYS A 11 -2.39 12.03 -3.98
CA LYS A 11 -2.75 12.66 -5.24
C LYS A 11 -3.75 11.77 -5.96
N ASP A 12 -4.92 12.34 -6.22
CA ASP A 12 -5.90 11.85 -7.18
C ASP A 12 -5.82 12.72 -8.42
N ASN A 13 -4.66 12.71 -9.09
CA ASN A 13 -4.57 13.31 -10.42
C ASN A 13 -4.83 12.18 -11.41
N TRP A 14 -5.66 12.42 -12.43
CA TRP A 14 -6.04 11.46 -13.48
C TRP A 14 -4.88 10.59 -13.99
N ILE A 15 -3.66 11.13 -14.01
CA ILE A 15 -2.45 10.51 -14.56
C ILE A 15 -1.65 9.72 -13.50
N SER A 16 -1.79 10.00 -12.21
CA SER A 16 -0.97 9.38 -11.17
C SER A 16 -1.68 9.35 -9.82
N LYS A 17 -2.39 8.25 -9.56
CA LYS A 17 -2.89 7.94 -8.22
C LYS A 17 -1.75 7.44 -7.34
N LYS A 18 -1.54 8.13 -6.22
CA LYS A 18 -0.53 7.79 -5.21
C LYS A 18 -1.16 7.71 -3.83
N TRP A 19 -0.87 6.64 -3.11
CA TRP A 19 -1.31 6.40 -1.75
C TRP A 19 -0.09 6.32 -0.85
N LYS A 20 -0.03 7.18 0.17
CA LYS A 20 0.95 7.06 1.23
C LYS A 20 0.46 6.02 2.21
N ILE A 21 1.27 5.01 2.48
CA ILE A 21 1.01 4.01 3.51
C ILE A 21 1.99 4.18 4.66
N SER A 22 1.51 3.93 5.87
CA SER A 22 2.29 3.99 7.10
C SER A 22 1.76 2.96 8.08
N PHE A 23 2.65 2.16 8.65
CA PHE A 23 2.30 1.06 9.54
C PHE A 23 3.45 0.77 10.50
N PHE A 24 3.18 -0.05 11.52
CA PHE A 24 4.20 -0.59 12.40
C PHE A 24 4.42 -2.07 12.12
N HIS A 25 5.69 -2.45 11.95
CA HIS A 25 6.12 -3.83 11.76
C HIS A 25 7.22 -4.17 12.77
N ARG A 26 6.99 -5.19 13.60
CA ARG A 26 7.91 -5.60 14.69
C ARG A 26 8.37 -4.44 15.59
N GLY A 27 7.50 -3.46 15.84
CA GLY A 27 7.81 -2.26 16.63
C GLY A 27 8.61 -1.18 15.91
N LYS A 28 8.94 -1.35 14.62
CA LYS A 28 9.49 -0.30 13.76
C LYS A 28 8.38 0.38 12.98
N TYR A 29 8.43 1.70 12.92
CA TYR A 29 7.57 2.49 12.05
C TYR A 29 8.06 2.37 10.61
N CYS A 30 7.22 1.91 9.71
CA CYS A 30 7.50 1.78 8.28
C CYS A 30 6.55 2.67 7.49
N ALA A 31 7.05 3.25 6.41
CA ALA A 31 6.28 4.14 5.56
C ALA A 31 6.71 4.00 4.10
N ALA A 32 5.73 4.03 3.20
CA ALA A 32 5.96 3.95 1.77
C ALA A 32 4.92 4.72 0.98
N ILE A 33 5.16 4.92 -0.31
CA ILE A 33 4.22 5.47 -1.26
C ILE A 33 3.90 4.38 -2.28
N TYR A 34 2.68 3.88 -2.23
CA TYR A 34 2.11 2.96 -3.20
C TYR A 34 1.56 3.74 -4.40
N THR A 35 1.89 3.33 -5.61
CA THR A 35 1.35 3.92 -6.85
C THR A 35 0.37 2.97 -7.50
N GLN A 36 -0.53 3.48 -8.35
CA GLN A 36 -1.49 2.63 -9.09
C GLN A 36 -0.84 1.62 -10.04
N ASP A 37 0.41 1.88 -10.43
CA ASP A 37 1.22 0.98 -11.24
C ASP A 37 1.68 -0.25 -10.44
N GLY A 38 1.53 -0.22 -9.11
CA GLY A 38 2.06 -1.24 -8.21
C GLY A 38 3.47 -0.94 -7.71
N THR A 39 4.03 0.23 -8.01
CA THR A 39 5.34 0.61 -7.47
C THR A 39 5.21 1.00 -6.00
N ILE A 40 6.09 0.46 -5.15
CA ILE A 40 6.20 0.82 -3.74
C ILE A 40 7.49 1.60 -3.52
N ASP A 41 7.36 2.89 -3.22
CA ASP A 41 8.48 3.77 -2.90
C ASP A 41 8.66 3.82 -1.38
N TRP A 42 9.61 3.06 -0.86
CA TRP A 42 9.88 2.96 0.57
C TRP A 42 10.52 4.26 1.10
N GLN A 43 9.80 5.00 1.96
CA GLN A 43 10.39 6.13 2.69
C GLN A 43 11.09 5.68 3.97
N ASN A 44 10.54 4.63 4.60
CA ASN A 44 11.14 3.96 5.74
C ASN A 44 10.91 2.46 5.55
N GLU A 45 11.94 1.80 5.06
CA GLU A 45 11.91 0.38 4.72
C GLU A 45 11.76 -0.50 5.99
N PRO A 46 10.99 -1.59 5.90
CA PRO A 46 11.05 -2.64 6.89
C PRO A 46 12.41 -3.36 6.82
N VAL A 47 12.65 -4.26 7.77
CA VAL A 47 13.86 -5.11 7.72
C VAL A 47 13.84 -5.94 6.44
N GLU A 48 14.96 -6.01 5.70
CA GLU A 48 15.08 -6.71 4.39
C GLU A 48 14.36 -8.08 4.37
N ASP A 49 14.51 -8.86 5.43
CA ASP A 49 13.90 -10.19 5.62
C ASP A 49 12.36 -10.20 5.57
N ASP A 50 11.72 -9.07 5.85
CA ASP A 50 10.28 -8.89 5.81
C ASP A 50 9.80 -7.99 4.66
N VAL A 51 10.69 -7.38 3.86
CA VAL A 51 10.30 -6.45 2.77
C VAL A 51 9.35 -7.13 1.80
N GLU A 52 9.71 -8.29 1.25
CA GLU A 52 8.86 -9.04 0.31
C GLU A 52 7.50 -9.41 0.93
N GLN A 53 7.49 -9.87 2.18
CA GLN A 53 6.27 -10.26 2.88
C GLN A 53 5.35 -9.07 3.16
N VAL A 54 5.95 -7.92 3.48
CA VAL A 54 5.24 -6.67 3.70
C VAL A 54 4.71 -6.13 2.37
N GLU A 55 5.51 -6.15 1.30
CA GLU A 55 5.09 -5.75 -0.05
C GLU A 55 3.89 -6.58 -0.50
N MET A 56 3.93 -7.91 -0.38
CA MET A 56 2.80 -8.77 -0.70
C MET A 56 1.53 -8.40 0.08
N GLN A 57 1.63 -8.18 1.40
CA GLN A 57 0.47 -7.81 2.23
C GLN A 57 -0.08 -6.43 1.84
N VAL A 58 0.79 -5.47 1.57
CA VAL A 58 0.41 -4.13 1.10
C VAL A 58 -0.27 -4.22 -0.25
N HIS A 59 0.29 -4.99 -1.19
CA HIS A 59 -0.31 -5.23 -2.49
C HIS A 59 -1.71 -5.80 -2.35
N ASP A 60 -1.90 -6.86 -1.57
CA ASP A 60 -3.20 -7.51 -1.37
C ASP A 60 -4.22 -6.54 -0.74
N LEU A 61 -3.82 -5.80 0.31
CA LEU A 61 -4.66 -4.78 0.96
C LEU A 61 -5.05 -3.66 -0.01
N MET A 62 -4.09 -3.14 -0.78
CA MET A 62 -4.34 -2.09 -1.76
C MET A 62 -5.18 -2.62 -2.93
N LEU A 63 -4.97 -3.87 -3.37
CA LEU A 63 -5.78 -4.51 -4.41
C LEU A 63 -7.23 -4.61 -3.93
N TYR A 64 -7.46 -5.11 -2.73
CA TYR A 64 -8.78 -5.16 -2.11
C TYR A 64 -9.41 -3.76 -2.09
N HIS A 65 -8.68 -2.75 -1.64
CA HIS A 65 -9.19 -1.38 -1.54
C HIS A 65 -9.41 -0.66 -2.88
N ILE A 66 -8.60 -0.96 -3.91
CA ILE A 66 -8.68 -0.34 -5.25
C ILE A 66 -9.69 -1.09 -6.13
N TYR A 67 -9.77 -2.42 -6.03
CA TYR A 67 -10.61 -3.25 -6.86
C TYR A 67 -12.00 -3.54 -6.27
N GLU A 68 -12.24 -3.39 -4.96
CA GLU A 68 -13.61 -3.41 -4.44
C GLU A 68 -14.48 -2.28 -5.04
N ASP A 69 -13.86 -1.17 -5.45
CA ASP A 69 -14.52 -0.11 -6.24
C ASP A 69 -14.77 -0.54 -7.70
N HIS A 70 -13.97 -1.49 -8.19
CA HIS A 70 -14.07 -2.04 -9.53
C HIS A 70 -14.88 -3.34 -9.54
N ASN A 71 -16.06 -3.34 -8.93
CA ASN A 71 -17.07 -4.35 -9.22
C ASN A 71 -17.47 -4.16 -10.69
N PRO A 72 -17.15 -5.09 -11.62
CA PRO A 72 -17.85 -5.09 -12.90
C PRO A 72 -19.30 -5.36 -12.55
N THR A 73 -20.12 -4.31 -12.61
CA THR A 73 -21.56 -4.49 -12.54
C THR A 73 -21.90 -5.49 -13.64
N GLN A 74 -22.39 -6.65 -13.22
CA GLN A 74 -22.93 -7.71 -14.07
C GLN A 74 -23.64 -7.13 -15.28
N MET A 75 -23.21 -7.48 -16.50
CA MET A 75 -24.05 -7.67 -17.70
C MET A 75 -23.39 -8.67 -18.63
#